data_AF-A0A2B4STM1-F1
#
_entry.id   AF-A0A2B4STM1-F1
#
_cell.length_a   1.000
_cell.length_b   1.000
_cell.length_c   1.000
_cell.angle_alpha   90.00
_cell.angle_beta   90.00
_cell.angle_gamma   90.00
#
_symmetry.space_group_name_H-M   'P 1'
#
loop_
_entity.id
_entity.type
_entity.pdbx_description
1 polymer ?
#
loop_
_entity_poly.entity_id
_entity_poly.type
_entity_poly.pdbx_seq_one_letter_code
_entity_poly.pdbx_strand_id
1 'polypeptide(L)'
;MVDEATKKTVASIPTLKTKAGPRDGDPWVQRLKEEYMSLIKYVSNNKEADNDWFRLESNKEGTRWFGKCWYVHNLLKYEFDIEFDIPITYPTTAPEIALPELDGKTAKMYRGGKICMTDHFKPLWGRNVPKFGIAHAMALGLGPWLAVEIPDLIEKGLIEYKEKSASK
;
A
#
# COMPACT_ATOMS: atom_id res chain seq x y z
N MET A 1 -2.51 16.71 -10.64
CA MET A 1 -2.89 17.22 -9.29
C MET A 1 -3.55 16.08 -8.54
N VAL A 2 -3.27 15.92 -7.23
CA VAL A 2 -3.98 14.95 -6.38
C VAL A 2 -5.40 15.46 -6.14
N ASP A 3 -6.41 14.61 -6.26
CA ASP A 3 -7.81 14.99 -6.07
C ASP A 3 -8.13 15.29 -4.59
N GLU A 4 -9.23 16.02 -4.36
CA GLU A 4 -9.62 16.48 -3.01
C GLU A 4 -9.95 15.34 -2.04
N ALA A 5 -10.51 14.22 -2.53
CA ALA A 5 -10.83 13.08 -1.68
C ALA A 5 -9.53 12.43 -1.17
N THR A 6 -8.56 12.22 -2.06
CA THR A 6 -7.24 11.71 -1.69
C THR A 6 -6.52 12.64 -0.72
N LYS A 7 -6.59 13.96 -0.91
CA LYS A 7 -6.02 14.94 0.05
C LYS A 7 -6.64 14.81 1.44
N LYS A 8 -7.96 14.69 1.51
CA LYS A 8 -8.69 14.54 2.78
C LYS A 8 -8.31 13.25 3.50
N THR A 9 -8.23 12.14 2.77
CA THR A 9 -7.78 10.85 3.32
C THR A 9 -6.39 10.97 3.90
N VAL A 10 -5.43 11.51 3.15
CA VAL A 10 -4.04 11.66 3.61
C VAL A 10 -3.92 12.61 4.80
N ALA A 11 -4.70 13.69 4.83
CA ALA A 11 -4.72 14.62 5.96
C ALA A 11 -5.18 13.96 7.28
N SER A 12 -5.97 12.89 7.19
CA SER A 12 -6.43 12.13 8.36
C SER A 12 -5.43 11.09 8.87
N ILE A 13 -4.36 10.81 8.11
CA ILE A 13 -3.33 9.83 8.46
C ILE A 13 -2.30 10.51 9.39
N PRO A 14 -2.01 9.93 10.57
CA PRO A 14 -0.98 10.47 11.45
C PRO A 14 0.38 10.54 10.77
N THR A 15 1.01 11.73 10.80
CA THR A 15 2.36 11.94 10.28
C THR A 15 3.42 11.44 11.25
N LEU A 16 4.53 10.98 10.70
CA LEU A 16 5.66 10.43 11.45
C LEU A 16 6.73 11.50 11.69
N LYS A 17 7.55 11.30 12.71
CA LYS A 17 8.60 12.28 13.12
C LYS A 17 9.98 11.66 13.08
N THR A 18 10.09 10.39 13.44
CA THR A 18 11.37 9.72 13.56
C THR A 18 11.94 9.42 12.18
N LYS A 19 13.12 9.96 11.85
CA LYS A 19 13.87 9.63 10.64
C LYS A 19 14.87 8.52 10.94
N ALA A 20 14.39 7.27 10.92
CA ALA A 20 15.20 6.09 11.17
C ALA A 20 14.79 4.95 10.25
N GLY A 21 15.77 4.20 9.76
CA GLY A 21 15.61 2.99 8.95
C GLY A 21 15.97 1.72 9.70
N PRO A 22 15.83 0.53 9.06
CA PRO A 22 15.99 -0.78 9.69
C PRO A 22 17.32 -1.04 10.41
N ARG A 23 18.37 -0.26 10.11
CA ARG A 23 19.71 -0.44 10.68
C ARG A 23 20.01 0.47 11.87
N ASP A 24 19.08 1.34 12.23
CA ASP A 24 19.33 2.38 13.24
C ASP A 24 19.06 1.93 14.68
N GLY A 25 18.71 0.66 14.93
CA GLY A 25 18.52 0.12 16.28
C GLY A 25 17.31 0.72 17.01
N ASP A 26 17.47 1.28 18.20
CA ASP A 26 16.37 1.83 19.01
C ASP A 26 15.53 2.91 18.27
N PRO A 27 16.14 3.86 17.53
CA PRO A 27 15.41 4.75 16.63
C PRO A 27 14.47 4.03 15.65
N TRP A 28 14.84 2.84 15.14
CA TRP A 28 13.97 2.05 14.27
C TRP A 28 12.74 1.53 15.02
N VAL A 29 12.93 1.06 16.25
CA VAL A 29 11.82 0.62 17.10
C VAL A 29 10.85 1.77 17.37
N GLN A 30 11.36 2.97 17.61
CA GLN A 30 10.52 4.16 17.76
C GLN A 30 9.77 4.50 16.47
N ARG A 31 10.44 4.43 15.32
CA ARG A 31 9.79 4.60 14.01
C ARG A 31 8.71 3.57 13.77
N LEU A 32 8.95 2.30 14.08
CA LEU A 32 7.95 1.23 13.93
C LEU A 32 6.70 1.47 14.78
N LYS A 33 6.84 1.96 16.01
CA LYS A 33 5.68 2.36 16.82
C LYS A 33 4.84 3.43 16.11
N GLU A 34 5.49 4.43 15.51
CA GLU A 34 4.81 5.46 14.72
C GLU A 34 4.10 4.87 13.48
N GLU A 35 4.75 3.92 12.78
CA GLU A 35 4.14 3.22 11.63
C GLU A 35 2.89 2.45 12.02
N TYR A 36 2.95 1.66 13.10
CA TYR A 36 1.81 0.89 13.60
C TYR A 36 0.66 1.79 14.01
N MET A 37 0.91 2.88 14.76
CA MET A 37 -0.14 3.83 15.12
C MET A 37 -0.76 4.48 13.88
N SER A 38 0.05 4.85 12.89
CA SER A 38 -0.40 5.46 11.64
C SER A 38 -1.29 4.49 10.83
N LEU A 39 -0.87 3.23 10.71
CA LEU A 39 -1.64 2.16 10.05
C LEU A 39 -2.95 1.85 10.77
N ILE A 40 -2.91 1.67 12.10
CA ILE A 40 -4.10 1.38 12.90
C ILE A 40 -5.12 2.52 12.75
N LYS A 41 -4.67 3.77 12.83
CA LYS A 41 -5.58 4.91 12.68
C LYS A 41 -6.15 4.98 11.26
N TYR A 42 -5.35 4.72 10.23
CA TYR A 42 -5.84 4.70 8.86
C TYR A 42 -6.90 3.59 8.64
N VAL A 43 -6.64 2.37 9.13
CA VAL A 43 -7.61 1.27 9.06
C VAL A 43 -8.87 1.57 9.86
N SER A 44 -8.76 2.20 11.05
CA SER A 44 -9.93 2.63 11.83
C SER A 44 -10.79 3.63 11.04
N ASN A 45 -10.17 4.66 10.47
CA ASN A 45 -10.87 5.66 9.67
C ASN A 45 -11.56 5.01 8.45
N ASN A 46 -10.90 4.04 7.81
CA ASN A 46 -11.46 3.30 6.67
C ASN A 46 -12.68 2.48 7.09
N LYS A 47 -12.64 1.79 8.23
CA LYS A 47 -13.78 1.04 8.77
C LYS A 47 -14.95 1.94 9.15
N GLU A 48 -14.66 3.07 9.80
CA GLU A 48 -15.68 4.07 10.15
C GLU A 48 -16.37 4.66 8.91
N ALA A 49 -15.67 4.69 7.77
CA ALA A 49 -16.17 5.14 6.48
C ALA A 49 -16.73 4.01 5.58
N ASP A 50 -16.86 2.77 6.10
CA ASP A 50 -17.27 1.57 5.35
C ASP A 50 -16.44 1.31 4.08
N ASN A 51 -15.14 1.59 4.16
CA ASN A 51 -14.18 1.47 3.07
C ASN A 51 -12.91 0.73 3.53
N ASP A 52 -13.06 -0.32 4.34
CA ASP A 52 -11.94 -1.20 4.70
C ASP A 52 -11.46 -1.94 3.45
N TRP A 53 -10.16 -1.84 3.13
CA TRP A 53 -9.61 -2.33 1.86
C TRP A 53 -8.28 -3.07 1.96
N PHE A 54 -7.68 -3.15 3.16
CA PHE A 54 -6.43 -3.91 3.34
C PHE A 54 -6.17 -4.33 4.79
N ARG A 55 -5.31 -5.34 4.95
CA ARG A 55 -4.66 -5.73 6.20
C ARG A 55 -3.19 -5.99 5.95
N LEU A 56 -2.36 -5.53 6.87
CA LEU A 56 -0.92 -5.72 6.84
C LEU A 56 -0.40 -6.15 8.19
N GLU A 57 0.59 -7.03 8.15
CA GLU A 57 1.36 -7.51 9.29
C GLU A 57 2.85 -7.45 8.91
N SER A 58 3.72 -7.48 9.92
CA SER A 58 5.16 -7.51 9.71
C SER A 58 5.80 -8.70 10.41
N ASN A 59 7.01 -9.05 10.01
CA ASN A 59 7.91 -9.84 10.85
C ASN A 59 8.23 -9.11 12.17
N LYS A 60 8.88 -9.82 13.10
CA LYS A 60 9.24 -9.28 14.43
C LYS A 60 10.12 -8.03 14.34
N GLU A 61 10.98 -7.96 13.32
CA GLU A 61 11.91 -6.87 13.10
C GLU A 61 11.27 -5.68 12.34
N GLY A 62 10.04 -5.83 11.83
CA GLY A 62 9.33 -4.81 11.06
C GLY A 62 9.94 -4.50 9.69
N THR A 63 10.85 -5.35 9.20
CA THR A 63 11.60 -5.16 7.95
C THR A 63 10.95 -5.81 6.73
N ARG A 64 10.07 -6.78 6.95
CA ARG A 64 9.27 -7.42 5.90
C ARG A 64 7.81 -7.33 6.29
N TRP A 65 6.99 -6.85 5.36
CA TRP A 65 5.56 -6.68 5.53
C TRP A 65 4.82 -7.53 4.51
N PHE A 66 3.71 -8.10 4.95
CA PHE A 66 2.88 -8.97 4.14
C PHE A 66 1.42 -8.85 4.61
N GLY A 67 0.50 -9.20 3.73
CA GLY A 67 -0.92 -9.16 4.03
C GLY A 67 -1.76 -9.26 2.78
N LYS A 68 -2.93 -8.65 2.83
CA LYS A 68 -3.94 -8.73 1.77
C LYS A 68 -4.57 -7.38 1.55
N CYS A 69 -4.82 -7.01 0.30
CA CYS A 69 -5.73 -5.93 -0.05
C CYS A 69 -6.88 -6.48 -0.87
N TRP A 70 -7.96 -5.73 -0.89
CA TRP A 70 -9.10 -6.04 -1.74
C TRP A 70 -9.67 -4.79 -2.39
N TYR A 71 -10.30 -5.00 -3.54
CA TYR A 71 -10.93 -3.97 -4.33
C TYR A 71 -12.33 -4.43 -4.73
N VAL A 72 -13.33 -3.59 -4.49
CA VAL A 72 -14.73 -3.90 -4.84
C VAL A 72 -15.03 -3.28 -6.20
N HIS A 73 -15.39 -4.12 -7.17
CA HIS A 73 -15.79 -3.70 -8.50
C HIS A 73 -17.04 -4.48 -8.92
N ASN A 74 -18.09 -3.79 -9.37
CA ASN A 74 -19.38 -4.38 -9.73
C ASN A 74 -19.95 -5.34 -8.66
N LEU A 75 -19.92 -4.92 -7.38
CA LEU A 75 -20.35 -5.70 -6.21
C LEU A 75 -19.55 -6.98 -5.95
N LEU A 76 -18.41 -7.20 -6.63
CA LEU A 76 -17.52 -8.33 -6.41
C LEU A 76 -16.24 -7.85 -5.70
N LYS A 77 -15.84 -8.58 -4.65
CA LYS A 77 -14.62 -8.30 -3.87
C LYS A 77 -13.44 -9.09 -4.42
N TYR A 78 -12.51 -8.41 -5.10
CA TYR A 78 -11.27 -9.01 -5.58
C TYR A 78 -10.20 -8.90 -4.50
N GLU A 79 -9.57 -10.00 -4.12
CA GLU A 79 -8.57 -10.04 -3.05
C GLU A 79 -7.21 -10.52 -3.57
N PHE A 80 -6.17 -9.79 -3.18
CA PHE A 80 -4.78 -9.99 -3.62
C PHE A 80 -3.84 -10.00 -2.43
N ASP A 81 -2.87 -10.92 -2.45
CA ASP A 81 -1.76 -10.92 -1.51
C ASP A 81 -0.79 -9.77 -1.81
N ILE A 82 -0.37 -9.08 -0.74
CA ILE A 82 0.62 -7.99 -0.76
C ILE A 82 1.86 -8.44 -0.01
N GLU A 83 3.03 -8.10 -0.53
CA GLU A 83 4.27 -8.14 0.23
C GLU A 83 5.23 -7.01 -0.17
N PHE A 84 6.08 -6.60 0.77
CA PHE A 84 7.21 -5.72 0.51
C PHE A 84 8.24 -5.75 1.64
N ASP A 85 9.48 -5.47 1.28
CA ASP A 85 10.56 -5.25 2.24
C ASP A 85 10.80 -3.75 2.45
N ILE A 86 11.20 -3.39 3.66
CA ILE A 86 11.62 -2.03 4.00
C ILE A 86 13.05 -1.83 3.49
N PRO A 87 13.30 -0.86 2.59
CA PRO A 87 14.65 -0.59 2.11
C PRO A 87 15.53 -0.07 3.24
N ILE A 88 16.84 -0.34 3.16
CA ILE A 88 17.81 0.14 4.16
C ILE A 88 17.79 1.67 4.27
N THR A 89 17.49 2.36 3.17
CA THR A 89 17.41 3.83 3.09
C THR A 89 16.04 4.38 3.51
N TYR A 90 15.12 3.56 4.01
CA TYR A 90 13.85 4.02 4.58
C TYR A 90 14.10 4.96 5.78
N PRO A 91 13.29 6.02 5.98
CA PRO A 91 12.13 6.46 5.20
C PRO A 91 12.46 7.35 4.00
N THR A 92 13.75 7.56 3.68
CA THR A 92 14.15 8.40 2.54
C THR A 92 13.68 7.79 1.22
N THR A 93 13.76 6.48 1.09
CA THR A 93 13.22 5.72 -0.05
C THR A 93 11.91 5.04 0.36
N ALA A 94 10.87 5.20 -0.43
CA ALA A 94 9.60 4.49 -0.23
C ALA A 94 9.76 2.98 -0.46
N PRO A 95 8.98 2.13 0.23
CA PRO A 95 8.97 0.69 -0.03
C PRO A 95 8.37 0.40 -1.41
N GLU A 96 8.83 -0.68 -2.04
CA GLU A 96 8.30 -1.16 -3.31
C GLU A 96 7.23 -2.23 -3.05
N ILE A 97 5.97 -1.82 -3.11
CA ILE A 97 4.82 -2.70 -2.87
C ILE A 97 4.70 -3.71 -4.01
N ALA A 98 4.60 -5.00 -3.69
CA ALA A 98 4.40 -6.07 -4.65
C ALA A 98 3.03 -6.74 -4.50
N LEU A 99 2.44 -7.07 -5.65
CA LEU A 99 1.25 -7.90 -5.81
C LEU A 99 1.62 -9.09 -6.70
N PRO A 100 2.18 -10.18 -6.13
CA PRO A 100 2.72 -11.30 -6.92
C PRO A 100 1.69 -11.94 -7.84
N GLU A 101 0.41 -11.98 -7.44
CA GLU A 101 -0.70 -12.56 -8.23
C GLU A 101 -0.98 -11.83 -9.55
N LEU A 102 -0.49 -10.60 -9.69
CA LEU A 102 -0.69 -9.73 -10.86
C LEU A 102 0.55 -9.62 -11.75
N ASP A 103 1.65 -10.31 -11.40
CA ASP A 103 2.89 -10.26 -12.19
C ASP A 103 2.64 -10.72 -13.63
N GLY A 104 3.11 -9.91 -14.58
CA GLY A 104 2.92 -10.14 -16.02
C GLY A 104 1.51 -9.86 -16.57
N LYS A 105 0.53 -9.47 -15.74
CA LYS A 105 -0.85 -9.19 -16.20
C LYS A 105 -1.07 -7.73 -16.62
N THR A 106 -0.25 -6.80 -16.14
CA THR A 106 -0.30 -5.38 -16.52
C THR A 106 1.08 -4.85 -16.89
N ALA A 107 1.13 -3.88 -17.80
CA ALA A 107 2.33 -3.12 -18.13
C ALA A 107 2.74 -2.12 -17.02
N LYS A 108 1.87 -1.82 -16.06
CA LYS A 108 2.14 -0.93 -14.91
C LYS A 108 2.71 -1.69 -13.71
N MET A 109 3.56 -2.67 -13.99
CA MET A 109 4.23 -3.50 -13.00
C MET A 109 5.66 -3.79 -13.44
N TYR A 110 6.59 -3.75 -12.51
CA TYR A 110 7.96 -4.21 -12.70
C TYR A 110 8.05 -5.71 -12.39
N ARG A 111 9.13 -6.34 -12.88
CA ARG A 111 9.39 -7.77 -12.67
C ARG A 111 9.26 -8.16 -11.20
N GLY A 112 8.55 -9.26 -10.94
CA GLY A 112 8.35 -9.78 -9.59
C GLY A 112 7.18 -9.13 -8.86
N GLY A 113 6.16 -8.66 -9.58
CA GLY A 113 4.93 -8.19 -8.98
C GLY A 113 4.95 -6.75 -8.44
N LYS A 114 6.06 -6.03 -8.55
CA LYS A 114 6.23 -4.69 -7.95
C LYS A 114 5.43 -3.65 -8.73
N ILE A 115 4.53 -2.94 -8.06
CA ILE A 115 3.69 -1.95 -8.74
C ILE A 115 4.52 -0.79 -9.29
N CYS A 116 4.23 -0.39 -10.52
CA CYS A 116 4.83 0.81 -11.10
C CYS A 116 4.06 2.04 -10.61
N MET A 117 4.57 2.68 -9.56
CA MET A 117 4.00 3.95 -9.08
C MET A 117 4.21 5.06 -10.09
N THR A 118 3.31 6.04 -10.09
CA THR A 118 3.38 7.18 -11.01
C THR A 118 4.66 8.00 -10.80
N ASP A 119 5.13 8.68 -11.85
CA ASP A 119 6.30 9.57 -11.78
C ASP A 119 6.14 10.69 -10.75
N HIS A 120 4.90 11.05 -10.41
CA HIS A 120 4.56 12.05 -9.40
C HIS A 120 4.78 11.56 -7.96
N PHE A 121 4.80 10.24 -7.73
CA PHE A 121 4.90 9.68 -6.39
C PHE A 121 6.28 9.93 -5.76
N LYS A 122 7.37 9.68 -6.50
CA LYS A 122 8.74 9.84 -5.97
C LYS A 122 9.04 11.27 -5.50
N PRO A 123 8.75 12.34 -6.29
CA PRO A 123 8.91 13.72 -5.82
C PRO A 123 8.01 14.06 -4.63
N LEU A 124 6.77 13.56 -4.61
CA LEU A 124 5.85 13.79 -3.50
C LEU A 124 6.37 13.15 -2.20
N TRP A 125 6.85 11.91 -2.27
CA TRP A 125 7.47 11.22 -1.15
C TRP A 125 8.69 12.00 -0.65
N GLY A 126 9.62 12.36 -1.54
CA GLY A 126 10.87 13.04 -1.19
C GLY A 126 10.65 14.36 -0.44
N ARG A 127 9.64 15.15 -0.83
CA ARG A 127 9.28 16.41 -0.15
C ARG A 127 8.70 16.22 1.26
N ASN A 128 8.20 15.03 1.56
CA ASN A 128 7.53 14.72 2.83
C ASN A 128 8.35 13.78 3.72
N VAL A 129 9.60 13.44 3.38
CA VAL A 129 10.48 12.69 4.28
C VAL A 129 10.79 13.57 5.53
N PRO A 130 10.69 13.04 6.77
CA PRO A 130 10.35 11.67 7.19
C PRO A 130 8.87 11.47 7.58
N LYS A 131 8.00 12.44 7.30
CA LYS A 131 6.60 12.51 7.71
C LYS A 131 5.73 11.41 7.13
N PHE A 132 6.04 10.96 5.91
CA PHE A 132 5.35 9.85 5.28
C PHE A 132 5.88 8.51 5.77
N GLY A 133 4.98 7.54 5.81
CA GLY A 133 5.22 6.16 6.25
C GLY A 133 4.43 5.15 5.41
N ILE A 134 4.29 3.93 5.92
CA ILE A 134 3.64 2.81 5.20
C ILE A 134 2.19 3.14 4.89
N ALA A 135 1.43 3.67 5.85
CA ALA A 135 0.04 4.09 5.63
C ALA A 135 -0.10 5.09 4.46
N HIS A 136 0.88 6.00 4.31
CA HIS A 136 0.91 6.96 3.22
C HIS A 136 1.25 6.28 1.88
N ALA A 137 2.18 5.32 1.87
CA ALA A 137 2.48 4.53 0.67
C ALA A 137 1.27 3.71 0.20
N MET A 138 0.48 3.16 1.14
CA MET A 138 -0.77 2.47 0.83
C MET A 138 -1.81 3.43 0.23
N ALA A 139 -2.03 4.59 0.86
CA ALA A 139 -3.05 5.54 0.44
C ALA A 139 -2.71 6.29 -0.87
N LEU A 140 -1.44 6.63 -1.09
CA LEU A 140 -1.00 7.45 -2.24
C LEU A 140 -0.37 6.63 -3.37
N GLY A 141 0.07 5.41 -3.08
CA GLY A 141 0.70 4.51 -4.04
C GLY A 141 -0.27 3.42 -4.49
N LEU A 142 -0.52 2.46 -3.59
CA LEU A 142 -1.30 1.27 -3.92
C LEU A 142 -2.78 1.57 -4.21
N GLY A 143 -3.44 2.38 -3.39
CA GLY A 143 -4.87 2.69 -3.57
C GLY A 143 -5.20 3.24 -4.96
N PRO A 144 -4.55 4.33 -5.41
CA PRO A 144 -4.73 4.86 -6.76
C PRO A 144 -4.34 3.88 -7.87
N TRP A 145 -3.31 3.05 -7.65
CA TRP A 145 -2.91 2.02 -8.61
C TRP A 145 -4.02 0.96 -8.77
N LEU A 146 -4.58 0.47 -7.66
CA LEU A 146 -5.70 -0.49 -7.69
C LEU A 146 -6.93 0.09 -8.41
N ALA A 147 -7.24 1.36 -8.16
CA ALA A 147 -8.39 2.03 -8.77
C ALA A 147 -8.30 2.16 -10.30
N VAL A 148 -7.10 2.09 -10.87
CA VAL A 148 -6.86 2.17 -12.32
C VAL A 148 -6.68 0.78 -12.92
N GLU A 149 -5.84 -0.05 -12.31
CA GLU A 149 -5.40 -1.30 -12.90
C GLU A 149 -6.38 -2.44 -12.68
N ILE A 150 -7.07 -2.52 -11.53
CA ILE A 150 -8.00 -3.63 -11.27
C ILE A 150 -9.18 -3.62 -12.24
N PRO A 151 -9.87 -2.48 -12.51
CA PRO A 151 -10.93 -2.46 -13.53
C PRO A 151 -10.44 -2.89 -14.92
N ASP A 152 -9.28 -2.39 -15.37
CA ASP A 152 -8.70 -2.75 -16.67
C ASP A 152 -8.38 -4.26 -16.76
N LEU A 153 -7.83 -4.84 -15.70
CA LEU A 153 -7.55 -6.28 -15.63
C LEU A 153 -8.83 -7.13 -15.63
N ILE A 154 -9.92 -6.65 -15.00
CA ILE A 154 -11.23 -7.31 -15.02
C ILE A 154 -11.82 -7.26 -16.43
N GLU A 155 -11.81 -6.09 -17.07
CA GLU A 155 -12.35 -5.90 -18.43
C GLU A 155 -11.61 -6.74 -19.46
N LYS A 156 -10.28 -6.90 -19.30
CA LYS A 156 -9.46 -7.78 -20.13
C LYS A 156 -9.61 -9.27 -19.81
N GLY A 157 -10.34 -9.63 -18.75
CA GLY A 157 -10.51 -11.01 -18.31
C GLY A 157 -9.23 -11.66 -17.77
N LEU A 158 -8.25 -10.87 -17.32
CA LEU A 158 -6.97 -11.37 -16.81
C LEU A 158 -7.02 -11.74 -15.32
N ILE A 159 -8.04 -11.23 -14.62
CA ILE A 159 -8.36 -11.60 -13.24
C ILE A 159 -9.82 -12.02 -13.13
N GLU A 160 -10.04 -13.19 -12.55
CA GLU A 160 -11.37 -13.73 -12.31
C GLU A 160 -11.70 -13.63 -10.81
N TYR A 161 -12.99 -13.44 -10.53
CA TYR A 161 -13.48 -13.42 -9.15
C TYR A 161 -13.39 -14.83 -8.54
N LYS A 162 -12.65 -14.97 -7.43
CA LYS A 162 -12.34 -16.27 -6.80
C LYS A 162 -13.58 -17.07 -6.41
N GLU A 163 -14.72 -16.47 -6.04
CA GLU A 163 -15.93 -17.23 -5.67
C GLU A 163 -16.54 -18.03 -6.86
N LYS A 164 -16.26 -17.64 -8.12
CA LYS A 164 -16.65 -18.43 -9.30
C LYS A 164 -15.86 -19.73 -9.46
N SER A 165 -14.76 -19.93 -8.73
CA SER A 165 -13.93 -21.13 -8.81
C SER A 165 -14.40 -22.28 -7.89
N ALA A 166 -15.37 -22.04 -7.00
CA ALA A 166 -15.96 -23.08 -6.13
C ALA A 166 -17.08 -23.91 -6.82
N SER A 167 -17.33 -23.69 -8.11
CA SER A 167 -18.26 -24.49 -8.92
C SER A 167 -17.62 -24.87 -10.25
N LYS A 168 -16.61 -25.74 -10.20
CA LYS A 168 -16.24 -26.63 -11.31
C LYS A 168 -15.74 -27.96 -10.77
#